data_AF-A0A2A2FG43-F1
#
_entry.id   AF-A0A2A2FG43-F1
#
_cell.length_a   1.000
_cell.length_b   1.000
_cell.length_c   1.000
_cell.angle_alpha   90.00
_cell.angle_beta   90.00
_cell.angle_gamma   90.00
#
_symmetry.space_group_name_H-M   'P 1'
#
loop_
_entity.id
_entity.type
_entity.pdbx_description
1 polymer ?
#
loop_
_entity_poly.entity_id
_entity_poly.type
_entity_poly.pdbx_seq_one_letter_code
_entity_poly.pdbx_strand_id
1 'polypeptide(L)'
;MSNEIRVVDRQISAFDTVEVSESATPTYDRDDGRLRAAYTANADDEREYVFSIYRYGDADTFSVADGAKILDYGEGVAHVLTPADAYEGEN
;
A
#
# COMPACT_ATOMS: atom_id res chain seq x y z
N MET A 1 9.84 21.03 20.71
CA MET A 1 10.43 20.04 19.79
C MET A 1 9.45 19.90 18.64
N SER A 2 9.93 19.98 17.40
CA SER A 2 9.10 19.83 16.22
C SER A 2 9.21 18.39 15.75
N ASN A 3 8.09 17.72 15.50
CA ASN A 3 8.09 16.43 14.81
C ASN A 3 8.06 16.72 13.32
N GLU A 4 9.06 16.23 12.60
CA GLU A 4 9.09 16.29 11.15
C GLU A 4 8.13 15.25 10.58
N ILE A 5 7.42 15.60 9.51
CA ILE A 5 6.42 14.75 8.87
C ILE A 5 6.91 14.39 7.47
N ARG A 6 7.01 13.09 7.19
CA ARG A 6 7.26 12.56 5.86
C ARG A 6 5.93 12.46 5.12
N VAL A 7 5.90 13.00 3.90
CA VAL A 7 4.72 12.96 3.02
C VAL A 7 5.07 12.17 1.78
N VAL A 8 4.23 11.18 1.48
CA VAL A 8 4.23 10.46 0.21
C VAL A 8 2.99 10.93 -0.55
N ASP A 9 3.19 11.53 -1.72
CA ASP A 9 2.10 11.93 -2.61
C ASP A 9 2.53 11.80 -4.07
N ARG A 10 2.29 10.63 -4.65
CA ARG A 10 2.77 10.29 -6.00
C ARG A 10 1.79 9.43 -6.76
N GLN A 11 1.87 9.50 -8.09
CA GLN A 11 1.21 8.54 -8.95
C GLN A 11 1.87 7.17 -8.78
N ILE A 12 1.07 6.10 -8.80
CA ILE A 12 1.55 4.72 -8.63
C ILE A 12 0.85 3.80 -9.63
N SER A 13 1.60 2.87 -10.19
CA SER A 13 1.13 1.85 -11.13
C SER A 13 1.30 0.46 -10.54
N ALA A 14 0.62 -0.53 -11.12
CA ALA A 14 0.77 -1.93 -10.73
C ALA A 14 2.25 -2.34 -10.72
N PHE A 15 2.67 -2.99 -9.62
CA PHE A 15 4.02 -3.45 -9.31
C PHE A 15 5.05 -2.36 -8.97
N ASP A 16 4.66 -1.09 -8.90
CA ASP A 16 5.55 -0.05 -8.36
C ASP A 16 5.80 -0.29 -6.86
N THR A 17 7.02 0.01 -6.40
CA THR A 17 7.38 -0.05 -4.98
C THR A 17 7.28 1.30 -4.28
N VAL A 18 6.85 1.30 -3.04
CA VAL A 18 6.77 2.48 -2.17
C VAL A 18 7.21 2.14 -0.75
N GLU A 19 8.03 3.00 -0.17
CA GLU A 19 8.41 2.92 1.23
C GLU A 19 7.44 3.75 2.06
N VAL A 20 6.77 3.12 3.02
CA VAL A 20 5.88 3.78 3.99
C VAL A 20 6.01 3.11 5.36
N SER A 21 5.73 3.85 6.42
CA SER A 21 5.63 3.27 7.77
C SER A 21 4.52 2.19 7.84
N GLU A 22 4.81 1.09 8.53
CA GLU A 22 3.84 0.02 8.82
C GLU A 22 2.64 0.55 9.61
N SER A 23 2.83 1.61 10.40
CA SER A 23 1.77 2.30 11.15
C SER A 23 1.01 3.35 10.32
N ALA A 24 1.52 3.72 9.13
CA ALA A 24 0.84 4.69 8.27
C ALA A 24 -0.46 4.14 7.70
N THR A 25 -1.44 5.02 7.51
CA THR A 25 -2.73 4.76 6.85
C THR A 25 -2.76 5.43 5.47
N PRO A 26 -2.10 4.83 4.45
CA PRO A 26 -2.12 5.35 3.11
C PRO A 26 -3.55 5.36 2.53
N THR A 27 -3.81 6.33 1.66
CA THR A 27 -5.04 6.46 0.88
C THR A 27 -4.70 6.39 -0.60
N TYR A 28 -5.61 5.83 -1.39
CA TYR A 28 -5.48 5.73 -2.83
C TYR A 28 -6.69 6.33 -3.51
N ASP A 29 -6.43 7.16 -4.51
CA ASP A 29 -7.47 7.70 -5.38
C ASP A 29 -7.37 6.97 -6.72
N ARG A 30 -8.41 6.18 -7.02
CA ARG A 30 -8.49 5.34 -8.22
C ARG A 30 -8.71 6.15 -9.50
N ASP A 31 -9.21 7.37 -9.41
CA ASP A 31 -9.51 8.21 -10.57
C ASP A 31 -8.25 8.92 -11.06
N ASP A 32 -7.34 9.30 -10.15
CA ASP A 32 -6.06 9.93 -10.48
C ASP A 32 -4.84 8.98 -10.36
N GLY A 33 -5.03 7.78 -9.81
CA GLY A 33 -3.99 6.79 -9.58
C GLY A 33 -2.93 7.24 -8.57
N ARG A 34 -3.27 8.13 -7.63
CA ARG A 34 -2.32 8.66 -6.63
C ARG A 34 -2.44 7.95 -5.29
N LEU A 35 -1.27 7.63 -4.75
CA LEU A 35 -1.09 7.19 -3.38
C LEU A 35 -0.69 8.38 -2.50
N ARG A 36 -1.37 8.54 -1.38
CA ARG A 36 -1.10 9.59 -0.38
C ARG A 36 -0.92 8.98 1.01
N ALA A 37 0.18 9.30 1.68
CA ALA A 37 0.42 8.95 3.07
C ALA A 37 1.19 10.06 3.79
N ALA A 38 0.96 10.20 5.10
CA ALA A 38 1.73 11.09 5.94
C ALA A 38 2.00 10.42 7.29
N TYR A 39 3.23 10.47 7.76
CA TYR A 39 3.66 9.86 9.02
C TYR A 39 4.90 10.58 9.57
N THR A 40 5.27 10.31 10.82
CA THR A 40 6.45 10.92 11.45
C THR A 40 7.72 10.51 10.70
N ALA A 41 8.58 11.47 10.36
CA ALA A 41 9.80 11.20 9.58
C ALA A 41 10.84 10.35 10.34
N ASN A 42 10.72 10.25 11.66
CA ASN A 42 11.54 9.40 12.53
C ASN A 42 10.84 8.07 12.88
N ALA A 43 9.98 7.58 12.00
CA ALA A 43 9.35 6.27 12.15
C ALA A 43 10.40 5.16 12.00
N ASP A 44 10.49 4.27 12.98
CA ASP A 44 11.43 3.13 12.97
C ASP A 44 10.85 1.88 12.28
N ASP A 45 9.66 1.99 11.70
CA ASP A 45 8.86 0.93 11.08
C ASP A 45 8.60 1.19 9.60
N GLU A 46 9.50 1.88 8.90
CA GLU A 46 9.41 2.03 7.44
C GLU A 46 9.69 0.69 6.74
N ARG A 47 8.80 0.31 5.82
CA ARG A 47 8.91 -0.92 5.04
C ARG A 47 8.58 -0.67 3.59
N GLU A 48 9.21 -1.43 2.70
CA GLU A 48 8.89 -1.40 1.27
C GLU A 48 7.65 -2.24 0.97
N TYR A 49 6.74 -1.65 0.19
CA TYR A 49 5.53 -2.29 -0.29
C TYR A 49 5.45 -2.21 -1.80
N VAL A 50 4.93 -3.27 -2.42
CA VAL A 50 4.57 -3.32 -3.83
C VAL A 50 3.09 -2.98 -3.97
N PHE A 51 2.75 -2.09 -4.89
CA PHE A 51 1.36 -1.82 -5.24
C PHE A 51 0.80 -2.92 -6.13
N SER A 52 -0.21 -3.62 -5.62
CA SER A 52 -0.76 -4.83 -6.22
C SER A 52 -2.26 -4.70 -6.41
N ILE A 53 -2.74 -5.30 -7.50
CA ILE A 53 -4.16 -5.30 -7.87
C ILE A 53 -4.68 -6.72 -7.77
N TYR A 54 -5.59 -6.96 -6.84
CA TYR A 54 -6.24 -8.25 -6.64
C TYR A 54 -7.62 -8.23 -7.31
N ARG A 55 -7.90 -9.23 -8.14
CA ARG A 55 -9.22 -9.40 -8.77
C ARG A 55 -9.95 -10.54 -8.08
N TYR A 56 -11.04 -10.21 -7.40
CA TYR A 56 -11.89 -11.17 -6.70
C TYR A 56 -13.25 -11.37 -7.37
N GLY A 57 -13.60 -10.54 -8.37
CA GLY A 57 -14.82 -10.70 -9.15
C GLY A 57 -16.07 -10.65 -8.26
N ASP A 58 -16.90 -11.68 -8.33
CA ASP A 58 -18.11 -11.82 -7.50
C ASP A 58 -17.85 -12.53 -6.16
N ALA A 59 -16.58 -12.81 -5.79
CA ALA A 59 -16.28 -13.44 -4.52
C ALA A 59 -16.41 -12.44 -3.35
N ASP A 60 -16.92 -12.90 -2.21
CA ASP A 60 -17.00 -12.09 -0.99
C ASP A 60 -15.65 -11.97 -0.25
N THR A 61 -14.64 -12.73 -0.66
CA THR A 61 -13.32 -12.79 0.01
C THR A 61 -12.18 -12.91 -0.99
N PHE A 62 -11.02 -12.37 -0.60
CA PHE A 62 -9.73 -12.57 -1.27
C PHE A 62 -8.61 -12.64 -0.25
N SER A 63 -7.53 -13.34 -0.59
CA SER A 63 -6.37 -13.50 0.28
C SER A 63 -5.27 -12.52 -0.12
N VAL A 64 -4.66 -11.91 0.88
CA VAL A 64 -3.47 -11.04 0.75
C VAL A 64 -2.40 -11.53 1.71
N ALA A 65 -1.16 -11.14 1.46
CA ALA A 65 -0.06 -11.46 2.38
C ALA A 65 -0.25 -10.76 3.73
N ASP A 66 0.28 -11.37 4.80
CA ASP A 66 0.31 -10.76 6.11
C ASP A 66 1.02 -9.39 6.06
N GLY A 67 0.46 -8.40 6.76
CA GLY A 67 0.97 -7.02 6.75
C GLY A 67 0.57 -6.22 5.51
N ALA A 68 -0.20 -6.78 4.57
CA ALA A 68 -0.76 -6.03 3.46
C ALA A 68 -1.76 -4.95 3.91
N LYS A 69 -1.76 -3.83 3.20
CA LYS A 69 -2.66 -2.70 3.46
C LYS A 69 -3.65 -2.57 2.31
N ILE A 70 -4.94 -2.74 2.60
CA ILE A 70 -6.01 -2.51 1.62
C ILE A 70 -6.25 -1.01 1.49
N LEU A 71 -6.07 -0.48 0.29
CA LEU A 71 -6.20 0.96 0.00
C LEU A 71 -7.59 1.34 -0.49
N ASP A 72 -8.13 0.52 -1.39
CA ASP A 72 -9.41 0.73 -2.07
C ASP A 72 -9.95 -0.63 -2.53
N TYR A 73 -11.28 -0.79 -2.59
CA TYR A 73 -11.94 -1.99 -3.10
C TYR A 73 -13.31 -1.68 -3.68
N GLY A 74 -13.67 -2.39 -4.75
CA GLY A 74 -14.95 -2.24 -5.44
C GLY A 74 -14.94 -2.90 -6.81
N GLU A 75 -16.12 -3.18 -7.37
CA GLU A 75 -16.27 -3.73 -8.73
C GLU A 75 -15.45 -5.02 -8.98
N GLY A 76 -15.26 -5.83 -7.94
CA GLY A 76 -14.50 -7.07 -8.01
C GLY A 76 -12.98 -6.89 -8.03
N VAL A 77 -12.46 -5.71 -7.65
CA VAL A 77 -11.05 -5.37 -7.61
C VAL A 77 -10.68 -4.74 -6.27
N ALA A 78 -9.51 -5.10 -5.74
CA ALA A 78 -8.90 -4.45 -4.58
C ALA A 78 -7.51 -3.93 -4.93
N HIS A 79 -7.22 -2.71 -4.51
CA HIS A 79 -5.91 -2.06 -4.60
C HIS A 79 -5.21 -2.20 -3.25
N VAL A 80 -4.01 -2.78 -3.26
CA VAL A 80 -3.35 -3.26 -2.06
C VAL A 80 -1.88 -2.87 -2.09
N LEU A 81 -1.32 -2.48 -0.94
CA LEU A 81 0.12 -2.47 -0.72
C LEU A 81 0.52 -3.77 -0.05
N THR A 82 1.22 -4.63 -0.78
CA THR A 82 1.72 -5.90 -0.29
C THR A 82 3.18 -5.74 0.11
N PRO A 83 3.63 -6.23 1.28
CA PRO A 83 5.04 -6.14 1.65
C PRO A 83 5.95 -6.76 0.58
N ALA A 84 7.05 -6.09 0.24
CA ALA A 84 7.94 -6.54 -0.83
C ALA A 84 8.56 -7.92 -0.52
N ASP A 85 8.89 -8.20 0.74
CA ASP A 85 9.42 -9.49 1.18
C ASP A 85 8.43 -10.66 1.01
N ALA A 86 7.12 -10.37 0.94
CA ALA A 86 6.12 -11.40 0.64
C ALA A 86 6.19 -11.88 -0.82
N TYR A 87 6.78 -11.09 -1.74
CA TYR A 87 7.06 -11.51 -3.12
C TYR A 87 8.35 -12.33 -3.25
N GLU A 88 9.32 -12.11 -2.36
CA GLU A 88 10.62 -12.81 -2.40
C GLU A 88 10.53 -14.24 -1.83
N GLY A 89 9.49 -14.54 -1.04
CA GLY A 89 9.28 -15.84 -0.41
C GLY A 89 8.71 -16.97 -1.30
N GLU A 90 8.39 -16.70 -2.57
CA GLU A 90 7.89 -17.70 -3.53
C GLU A 90 8.95 -18.27 -4.50
N ASN A 91 10.26 -18.07 -4.24
CA ASN A 91 11.37 -18.68 -5.01
C ASN A 91 12.12 -19.78 -4.25
#